data_AF-A0A8T5T4V2-F1
#
_entry.id   AF-A0A8T5T4V2-F1
#
_cell.length_a   1.000
_cell.length_b   1.000
_cell.length_c   1.000
_cell.angle_alpha   90.00
_cell.angle_beta   90.00
_cell.angle_gamma   90.00
#
_symmetry.space_group_name_H-M   'P 1'
#
loop_
_entity.id
_entity.type
_entity.pdbx_description
1 polymer ?
#
loop_
_entity_poly.entity_id
_entity_poly.type
_entity_poly.pdbx_seq_one_letter_code
_entity_poly.pdbx_strand_id
1 'polypeptide(L)'
;MLEKKIDEEDQDLIYECVLKKTKTGITFPKDLRDLLFEEDQDTFFRLSITTKQDKIILEVISEEEATDLSEKLKAAKPKTERLPKEGKKMKSATARSPNWGEYFIYDFKNQDKVKPILESAFYKFGEKPINIEDAMGRIKYVLVSFLSSTKTENSKLYYTVERFLIDIIKQYEQINLLDWIFEMIIPRIESKFLYELALLDLVEISIIMQRYEKAELYIFYVLKNIDDYPKSEMYNIMNSFKQLVKNLKYVERSDKIDILLKEKLMEYGEGVDDTDYKIQIVEFLEDLQYIELAYKLAKKVQLGLPQDSMRLESVRKLVRRLHAAPISENKAQSSIDFDELDEEDDSV
;
A
#
# COMPACT_ATOMS: atom_id res chain seq x y z
N MET A 1 26.16 -28.40 -46.30
CA MET A 1 27.57 -28.56 -45.87
C MET A 1 27.89 -27.38 -44.95
N LEU A 2 28.22 -27.48 -43.67
CA LEU A 2 28.32 -28.57 -42.71
C LEU A 2 27.43 -28.19 -41.51
N GLU A 3 26.52 -29.09 -41.12
CA GLU A 3 26.00 -29.08 -39.76
C GLU A 3 27.15 -29.50 -38.84
N LYS A 4 27.73 -28.56 -38.10
CA LYS A 4 28.57 -28.92 -36.96
C LYS A 4 27.64 -29.39 -35.85
N LYS A 5 27.38 -30.70 -35.83
CA LYS A 5 27.04 -31.41 -34.59
C LYS A 5 28.14 -31.07 -33.59
N ILE A 6 27.78 -30.39 -32.52
CA ILE A 6 28.66 -30.22 -31.37
C ILE A 6 28.71 -31.61 -30.74
N ASP A 7 29.87 -32.25 -30.84
CA ASP A 7 30.13 -33.58 -30.33
C ASP A 7 29.76 -33.70 -28.85
N GLU A 8 29.02 -34.76 -28.54
CA GLU A 8 28.66 -35.24 -27.20
C GLU A 8 29.89 -35.81 -26.47
N GLU A 9 30.90 -34.98 -26.20
CA GLU A 9 32.00 -35.34 -25.30
C GLU A 9 31.82 -34.67 -23.93
N ASP A 10 31.27 -35.45 -22.99
CA ASP A 10 31.52 -35.42 -21.54
C ASP A 10 31.92 -34.07 -20.92
N GLN A 11 31.06 -33.05 -21.06
CA GLN A 11 31.11 -31.89 -20.17
C GLN A 11 30.19 -32.16 -18.99
N ASP A 12 30.77 -32.49 -17.83
CA ASP A 12 30.03 -32.55 -16.57
C ASP A 12 29.22 -31.26 -16.43
N LEU A 13 27.89 -31.40 -16.35
CA LEU A 13 26.96 -30.30 -16.18
C LEU A 13 26.61 -30.17 -14.69
N ILE A 14 26.68 -28.96 -14.14
CA ILE A 14 26.20 -28.69 -12.78
C ILE A 14 24.68 -28.55 -12.77
N TYR A 15 24.12 -28.07 -13.87
CA TYR A 15 22.70 -27.80 -13.98
C TYR A 15 22.23 -27.96 -15.41
N GLU A 16 21.09 -28.62 -15.55
CA GLU A 16 20.42 -28.82 -16.82
C GLU A 16 18.91 -28.73 -16.58
N CYS A 17 18.20 -27.92 -17.38
CA CYS A 17 16.74 -27.85 -17.34
C CYS A 17 16.15 -27.50 -18.71
N VAL A 18 14.87 -27.86 -18.88
CA VAL A 18 14.07 -27.50 -20.05
C VAL A 18 13.18 -26.32 -19.70
N LEU A 19 13.22 -25.27 -20.51
CA LEU A 19 12.46 -24.03 -20.32
C LEU A 19 11.57 -23.76 -21.53
N LYS A 20 10.34 -23.32 -21.30
CA LYS A 20 9.45 -22.83 -22.35
C LYS A 20 9.61 -21.32 -22.50
N LYS A 21 9.71 -20.78 -23.72
CA LYS A 21 9.89 -19.34 -24.01
C LYS A 21 9.04 -18.42 -23.13
N THR A 22 7.75 -18.72 -23.00
CA THR A 22 6.78 -17.92 -22.21
C THR A 22 7.02 -17.90 -20.69
N LYS A 23 7.85 -18.81 -20.16
CA LYS A 23 8.13 -18.94 -18.72
C LYS A 23 9.56 -18.53 -18.31
N THR A 24 10.38 -18.11 -19.28
CA THR A 24 11.82 -17.85 -19.05
C THR A 24 12.11 -16.47 -18.46
N GLY A 25 11.26 -15.46 -18.71
CA GLY A 25 11.57 -14.06 -18.40
C GLY A 25 12.76 -13.50 -19.21
N ILE A 26 13.26 -14.24 -20.21
CA ILE A 26 14.37 -13.83 -21.06
C ILE A 26 13.81 -13.04 -22.24
N THR A 27 14.22 -11.77 -22.36
CA THR A 27 13.79 -10.88 -23.44
C THR A 27 14.82 -10.89 -24.57
N PHE A 28 14.45 -11.40 -25.73
CA PHE A 28 15.28 -11.30 -26.95
C PHE A 28 15.04 -9.96 -27.66
N PRO A 29 16.09 -9.31 -28.21
CA PRO A 29 15.95 -8.20 -29.15
C PRO A 29 15.02 -8.55 -30.30
N LYS A 30 14.28 -7.56 -30.81
CA LYS A 30 13.23 -7.77 -31.82
C LYS A 30 13.76 -8.51 -33.05
N ASP A 31 14.90 -8.08 -33.57
CA ASP A 31 15.50 -8.65 -34.78
C ASP A 31 15.88 -10.13 -34.63
N LEU A 32 16.32 -10.55 -33.44
CA LEU A 32 16.60 -11.96 -33.12
C LEU A 32 15.33 -12.76 -32.88
N ARG A 33 14.30 -12.12 -32.34
CA ARG A 33 13.01 -12.75 -32.07
C ARG A 33 12.30 -13.12 -33.37
N ASP A 34 12.29 -12.18 -34.31
CA ASP A 34 11.64 -12.33 -35.61
C ASP A 34 12.41 -13.32 -36.52
N LEU A 35 13.72 -13.48 -36.29
CA LEU A 35 14.57 -14.42 -37.03
C LEU A 35 14.50 -15.86 -36.50
N LEU A 36 14.42 -16.04 -35.17
CA LEU A 36 14.59 -17.34 -34.52
C LEU A 36 13.27 -18.00 -34.10
N PHE A 37 12.16 -17.26 -34.04
CA PHE A 37 10.90 -17.78 -33.53
C PHE A 37 9.71 -17.36 -34.38
N GLU A 38 8.87 -18.32 -34.75
CA GLU A 38 7.56 -18.06 -35.34
C GLU A 38 6.57 -17.61 -34.25
N GLU A 39 5.68 -16.65 -34.57
CA GLU A 39 4.79 -16.02 -33.58
C GLU A 39 3.81 -17.00 -32.92
N ASP A 40 3.46 -18.10 -33.60
CA ASP A 40 2.43 -19.06 -33.18
C ASP A 40 2.97 -20.44 -32.74
N GLN A 41 4.31 -20.61 -32.64
CA GLN A 41 4.90 -21.88 -32.20
C GLN A 41 5.52 -21.79 -30.80
N ASP A 42 5.22 -22.80 -29.99
CA ASP A 42 5.82 -22.97 -28.68
C ASP A 42 7.30 -23.35 -28.81
N THR A 43 8.20 -22.44 -28.43
CA THR A 43 9.64 -22.73 -28.43
C THR A 43 10.12 -23.23 -27.07
N PHE A 44 10.87 -24.32 -27.09
CA PHE A 44 11.53 -24.92 -25.92
C PHE A 44 13.04 -24.70 -25.98
N PHE A 45 13.64 -24.52 -24.81
CA PHE A 45 15.06 -24.34 -24.65
C PHE A 45 15.62 -25.35 -23.67
N ARG A 46 16.76 -25.96 -24.01
CA ARG A 46 17.64 -26.64 -23.08
C ARG A 46 18.61 -25.61 -22.50
N LEU A 47 18.51 -25.35 -21.20
CA LEU A 47 19.47 -24.54 -20.46
C LEU A 47 20.47 -25.48 -19.79
N SER A 48 21.75 -25.36 -20.13
CA SER A 48 22.82 -26.11 -19.49
C SER A 48 23.92 -25.18 -18.96
N ILE A 49 24.43 -25.51 -17.77
CA ILE A 49 25.55 -24.83 -17.12
C ILE A 49 26.66 -25.85 -16.91
N THR A 50 27.82 -25.54 -17.46
CA THR A 50 29.02 -26.40 -17.35
C THR A 50 29.59 -26.37 -15.93
N THR A 51 30.35 -27.41 -15.57
CA THR A 51 30.99 -27.47 -14.24
C THR A 51 31.94 -26.32 -13.93
N LYS A 52 32.51 -25.71 -14.97
CA LYS A 52 33.38 -24.53 -14.83
C LYS A 52 32.61 -23.22 -14.61
N GLN A 53 31.28 -23.22 -14.77
CA GLN A 53 30.40 -22.04 -14.64
C GLN A 53 30.82 -20.84 -15.49
N ASP A 54 31.58 -21.10 -16.55
CA ASP A 54 32.17 -20.08 -17.43
C ASP A 54 31.24 -19.67 -18.57
N LYS A 55 30.23 -20.49 -18.86
CA LYS A 55 29.24 -20.25 -19.91
C LYS A 55 27.88 -20.82 -19.52
N ILE A 56 26.83 -20.10 -19.93
CA ILE A 56 25.45 -20.56 -19.92
C ILE A 56 25.09 -20.87 -21.36
N ILE A 57 24.67 -22.11 -21.62
CA ILE A 57 24.30 -22.57 -22.96
C ILE A 57 22.78 -22.67 -23.01
N LEU A 58 22.19 -22.00 -23.99
CA LEU A 58 20.74 -22.04 -24.27
C LEU A 58 20.54 -22.58 -25.69
N GLU A 59 20.11 -23.82 -25.79
CA GLU A 59 19.88 -24.50 -27.08
C GLU A 59 18.38 -24.59 -27.35
N VAL A 60 17.95 -24.24 -28.57
CA VAL A 60 16.57 -24.46 -29.00
C VAL A 60 16.40 -25.95 -29.27
N ILE A 61 15.38 -26.54 -28.66
CA ILE A 61 15.05 -27.97 -28.81
C ILE A 61 13.61 -28.12 -29.30
N SER A 62 13.34 -29.23 -29.97
CA SER A 62 11.98 -29.60 -30.39
C SER A 62 11.10 -29.97 -29.19
N GLU A 63 9.77 -29.98 -29.38
CA GLU A 63 8.83 -30.38 -28.33
C GLU A 63 9.04 -31.85 -27.92
N GLU A 64 9.34 -32.74 -28.86
CA GLU A 64 9.63 -34.16 -28.61
C GLU A 64 10.90 -34.32 -27.75
N GLU A 65 11.97 -33.59 -28.06
CA GLU A 65 13.21 -33.58 -27.26
C GLU A 65 12.99 -32.95 -25.87
N ALA A 66 12.14 -31.92 -25.78
CA ALA A 66 11.78 -31.28 -24.52
C ALA A 66 11.05 -32.24 -23.58
N THR A 67 10.13 -33.06 -24.10
CA THR A 67 9.46 -34.10 -23.33
C THR A 67 10.44 -35.18 -22.85
N ASP A 68 11.27 -35.69 -23.75
CA ASP A 68 12.24 -36.74 -23.45
C ASP A 68 13.29 -36.29 -22.40
N LEU A 69 13.81 -35.07 -22.53
CA LEU A 69 14.76 -34.49 -21.58
C LEU A 69 14.10 -34.22 -20.22
N SER A 70 12.86 -33.75 -20.20
CA SER A 70 12.13 -33.52 -18.95
C SER A 70 11.90 -34.83 -18.18
N GLU A 71 11.61 -35.92 -18.88
CA GLU A 71 11.45 -37.24 -18.28
C GLU A 71 12.77 -37.82 -17.78
N LYS A 72 13.85 -37.70 -18.59
CA LYS A 72 15.20 -38.12 -18.17
C LYS A 72 15.70 -37.35 -16.95
N LEU A 73 15.50 -36.04 -16.87
CA LEU A 73 15.90 -35.20 -15.73
C LEU A 73 15.07 -35.49 -14.46
N LYS A 74 13.83 -35.95 -14.59
CA LYS A 74 13.02 -36.43 -13.45
C LYS A 74 13.51 -37.79 -12.95
N ALA A 75 13.93 -38.68 -13.85
CA ALA A 75 14.45 -40.01 -13.53
C ALA A 75 15.88 -39.98 -12.97
N ALA A 76 16.71 -39.02 -13.40
CA ALA A 76 18.13 -38.92 -13.05
C ALA A 76 18.43 -38.26 -11.69
N LYS A 77 17.44 -37.79 -10.91
CA LYS A 77 17.69 -37.28 -9.56
C LYS A 77 18.03 -38.43 -8.61
N PRO A 78 19.26 -38.55 -8.10
CA PRO A 78 19.57 -39.54 -7.07
C PRO A 78 18.86 -39.13 -5.77
N LYS A 79 18.18 -40.10 -5.13
CA LYS A 79 17.79 -40.00 -3.71
C LYS A 79 19.07 -39.88 -2.88
N THR A 80 19.56 -38.66 -2.69
CA THR A 80 20.73 -38.40 -1.85
C THR A 80 20.28 -38.34 -0.39
N GLU A 81 20.72 -39.35 0.37
CA GLU A 81 20.67 -39.39 1.82
C GLU A 81 21.24 -38.09 2.39
N ARG A 82 20.47 -37.47 3.30
CA ARG A 82 20.85 -36.23 3.95
C ARG A 82 21.87 -36.53 5.05
N LEU A 83 23.11 -36.15 4.84
CA LEU A 83 24.00 -35.77 5.95
C LEU A 83 23.36 -34.60 6.72
N PRO A 84 23.49 -34.55 8.06
CA PRO A 84 22.73 -33.63 8.89
C PRO A 84 23.23 -32.19 8.68
N LYS A 85 22.47 -31.43 7.90
CA LYS A 85 22.52 -29.96 7.93
C LYS A 85 21.37 -29.49 8.80
N GLU A 86 21.75 -28.81 9.87
CA GLU A 86 20.86 -28.13 10.81
C GLU A 86 19.76 -27.34 10.07
N GLY A 87 18.52 -27.54 10.53
CA GLY A 87 17.49 -26.51 10.52
C GLY A 87 16.86 -26.12 9.18
N LYS A 88 16.54 -27.03 8.25
CA LYS A 88 15.53 -26.73 7.21
C LYS A 88 14.11 -26.89 7.75
N LYS A 89 13.50 -25.76 8.11
CA LYS A 89 12.07 -25.62 8.44
C LYS A 89 11.21 -26.33 7.39
N MET A 90 10.27 -27.15 7.87
CA MET A 90 9.18 -27.71 7.09
C MET A 90 8.45 -26.58 6.35
N LYS A 91 8.33 -26.67 5.03
CA LYS A 91 7.32 -25.90 4.29
C LYS A 91 5.96 -26.52 4.62
N SER A 92 5.19 -25.88 5.52
CA SER A 92 3.76 -26.13 5.64
C SER A 92 3.02 -25.37 4.53
N ALA A 93 1.89 -25.94 4.10
CA ALA A 93 1.10 -25.53 2.94
C ALA A 93 0.23 -24.26 3.16
N THR A 94 0.70 -23.30 3.96
CA THR A 94 0.08 -21.97 4.21
C THR A 94 1.18 -20.92 4.44
N ALA A 95 2.24 -20.96 3.63
CA ALA A 95 3.42 -20.14 3.86
C ALA A 95 3.11 -18.65 3.64
N ARG A 96 2.96 -17.91 4.75
CA ARG A 96 3.01 -16.44 4.79
C ARG A 96 4.22 -15.96 4.00
N SER A 97 4.01 -14.96 3.13
CA SER A 97 5.06 -14.39 2.28
C SER A 97 4.98 -12.86 2.28
N PRO A 98 6.12 -12.18 2.12
CA PRO A 98 6.11 -10.73 2.02
C PRO A 98 5.44 -10.25 0.72
N ASN A 99 4.64 -9.19 0.80
CA ASN A 99 3.98 -8.56 -0.33
C ASN A 99 4.80 -7.38 -0.88
N TRP A 100 5.82 -7.71 -1.68
CA TRP A 100 6.79 -6.71 -2.16
C TRP A 100 6.18 -5.56 -2.97
N GLY A 101 5.10 -5.81 -3.72
CA GLY A 101 4.43 -4.79 -4.51
C GLY A 101 3.74 -3.72 -3.65
N GLU A 102 3.36 -4.08 -2.42
CA GLU A 102 2.72 -3.15 -1.48
C GLU A 102 3.71 -2.39 -0.59
N TYR A 103 4.97 -2.83 -0.53
CA TYR A 103 6.01 -2.15 0.25
C TYR A 103 6.79 -1.16 -0.62
N PHE A 104 7.19 -1.59 -1.82
CA PHE A 104 7.99 -0.81 -2.75
C PHE A 104 7.11 -0.06 -3.76
N ILE A 105 6.20 0.78 -3.25
CA ILE A 105 5.33 1.62 -4.07
C ILE A 105 6.14 2.75 -4.75
N TYR A 106 7.20 3.21 -4.08
CA TYR A 106 8.09 4.26 -4.58
C TYR A 106 9.52 3.74 -4.68
N ASP A 107 10.06 3.73 -5.89
CA ASP A 107 11.43 3.28 -6.13
C ASP A 107 12.47 4.18 -5.45
N PHE A 108 13.49 3.56 -4.87
CA PHE A 108 14.65 4.25 -4.27
C PHE A 108 15.95 3.46 -4.49
N LYS A 109 17.08 4.17 -4.44
CA LYS A 109 18.40 3.68 -4.92
C LYS A 109 18.87 2.34 -4.34
N ASN A 110 18.55 2.03 -3.09
CA ASN A 110 19.07 0.87 -2.36
C ASN A 110 18.07 -0.30 -2.26
N GLN A 111 16.94 -0.23 -2.97
CA GLN A 111 15.84 -1.20 -2.90
C GLN A 111 16.28 -2.66 -3.05
N ASP A 112 17.10 -2.98 -4.05
CA ASP A 112 17.58 -4.35 -4.31
C ASP A 112 18.42 -4.93 -3.16
N LYS A 113 19.08 -4.05 -2.39
CA LYS A 113 19.87 -4.46 -1.21
C LYS A 113 19.03 -4.56 0.04
N VAL A 114 18.01 -3.71 0.17
CA VAL A 114 17.09 -3.68 1.31
C VAL A 114 16.15 -4.89 1.29
N LYS A 115 15.61 -5.23 0.12
CA LYS A 115 14.65 -6.33 -0.07
C LYS A 115 15.07 -7.66 0.58
N PRO A 116 16.25 -8.25 0.32
CA PRO A 116 16.63 -9.52 0.94
C PRO A 116 16.79 -9.44 2.46
N ILE A 117 17.14 -8.26 3.01
CA ILE A 117 17.27 -8.07 4.46
C ILE A 117 15.88 -8.05 5.12
N LEU A 118 14.94 -7.31 4.52
CA LEU A 118 13.54 -7.30 4.96
C LEU A 118 12.90 -8.68 4.81
N GLU A 119 13.22 -9.42 3.75
CA GLU A 119 12.72 -10.78 3.54
C GLU A 119 13.18 -11.69 4.67
N SER A 120 14.48 -11.59 5.01
CA SER A 120 15.00 -12.35 6.12
C SER A 120 14.41 -11.93 7.46
N ALA A 121 14.10 -10.64 7.67
CA ALA A 121 13.42 -10.15 8.86
C ALA A 121 11.98 -10.66 8.95
N PHE A 122 11.26 -10.72 7.83
CA PHE A 122 9.90 -11.24 7.76
C PHE A 122 9.81 -12.68 8.27
N TYR A 123 10.69 -13.55 7.78
CA TYR A 123 10.72 -14.94 8.23
C TYR A 123 11.22 -15.09 9.67
N LYS A 124 11.90 -14.08 10.22
CA LYS A 124 12.29 -14.02 11.63
C LYS A 124 11.11 -13.70 12.55
N PHE A 125 10.20 -12.84 12.13
CA PHE A 125 8.92 -12.62 12.83
C PHE A 125 8.03 -13.87 12.85
N GLY A 126 8.16 -14.75 11.86
CA GLY A 126 7.43 -16.01 11.79
C GLY A 126 8.03 -17.18 12.59
N GLU A 127 9.14 -16.99 13.31
CA GLU A 127 9.75 -18.07 14.11
C GLU A 127 8.91 -18.42 15.35
N LYS A 128 9.02 -19.66 15.82
CA LYS A 128 8.39 -20.11 17.06
C LYS A 128 9.47 -20.76 17.94
N PRO A 129 9.91 -20.12 19.05
CA PRO A 129 9.49 -18.80 19.53
C PRO A 129 9.96 -17.65 18.61
N ILE A 130 9.25 -16.52 18.65
CA ILE A 130 9.57 -15.35 17.83
C ILE A 130 10.89 -14.75 18.33
N ASN A 131 11.85 -14.55 17.42
CA ASN A 131 13.08 -13.83 17.72
C ASN A 131 12.93 -12.35 17.32
N ILE A 132 12.24 -11.58 18.16
CA ILE A 132 11.95 -10.16 17.92
C ILE A 132 13.24 -9.35 17.83
N GLU A 133 14.26 -9.69 18.63
CA GLU A 133 15.52 -8.96 18.66
C GLU A 133 16.28 -9.07 17.34
N ASP A 134 16.46 -10.27 16.78
CA ASP A 134 17.10 -10.46 15.47
C ASP A 134 16.24 -9.84 14.35
N ALA A 135 14.92 -10.05 14.39
CA ALA A 135 14.01 -9.48 13.40
C ALA A 135 14.11 -7.94 13.37
N MET A 136 13.97 -7.27 14.52
CA MET A 136 14.09 -5.82 14.62
C MET A 136 15.52 -5.32 14.41
N GLY A 137 16.54 -6.12 14.76
CA GLY A 137 17.95 -5.81 14.49
C GLY A 137 18.21 -5.62 12.99
N ARG A 138 17.60 -6.46 12.15
CA ARG A 138 17.67 -6.35 10.69
C ARG A 138 16.95 -5.10 10.17
N ILE A 139 15.79 -4.77 10.74
CA ILE A 139 15.06 -3.54 10.40
C ILE A 139 15.88 -2.30 10.75
N LYS A 140 16.46 -2.25 11.96
CA LYS A 140 17.36 -1.17 12.38
C LYS A 140 18.59 -1.07 11.48
N TYR A 141 19.19 -2.20 11.12
CA TYR A 141 20.32 -2.24 10.20
C TYR A 141 19.96 -1.63 8.84
N VAL A 142 18.77 -1.93 8.31
CA VAL A 142 18.26 -1.33 7.07
C VAL A 142 18.18 0.20 7.19
N LEU A 143 17.55 0.69 8.26
CA LEU A 143 17.29 2.12 8.48
C LEU A 143 18.55 2.94 8.79
N VAL A 144 19.66 2.31 9.18
CA VAL A 144 20.94 2.99 9.43
C VAL A 144 21.87 2.88 8.22
N SER A 145 21.96 1.69 7.61
CA SER A 145 23.01 1.40 6.64
C SER A 145 22.68 1.83 5.21
N PHE A 146 21.40 2.03 4.90
CA PHE A 146 20.95 2.34 3.53
C PHE A 146 20.38 3.75 3.37
N LEU A 147 20.59 4.62 4.37
CA LEU A 147 20.32 6.04 4.23
C LEU A 147 21.20 6.65 3.13
N SER A 148 20.61 7.58 2.41
CA SER A 148 21.25 8.39 1.38
C SER A 148 21.46 9.82 1.89
N SER A 149 22.18 10.62 1.11
CA SER A 149 22.29 12.07 1.34
C SER A 149 21.01 12.84 0.98
N THR A 150 20.04 12.18 0.35
CA THR A 150 18.81 12.80 -0.18
C THR A 150 17.62 12.50 0.71
N LYS A 151 17.02 13.56 1.28
CA LYS A 151 15.86 13.50 2.18
C LYS A 151 14.66 12.74 1.57
N THR A 152 14.40 12.95 0.29
CA THR A 152 13.32 12.26 -0.43
C THR A 152 13.55 10.76 -0.54
N GLU A 153 14.75 10.33 -0.87
CA GLU A 153 15.11 8.89 -0.94
C GLU A 153 15.02 8.25 0.45
N ASN A 154 15.44 8.96 1.50
CA ASN A 154 15.32 8.49 2.87
C ASN A 154 13.84 8.35 3.28
N SER A 155 13.00 9.31 2.91
CA SER A 155 11.55 9.28 3.18
C SER A 155 10.90 8.05 2.54
N LYS A 156 11.26 7.71 1.30
CA LYS A 156 10.78 6.50 0.62
C LYS A 156 11.22 5.22 1.33
N LEU A 157 12.47 5.16 1.80
CA LEU A 157 12.97 4.03 2.59
C LEU A 157 12.18 3.87 3.89
N TYR A 158 11.99 4.94 4.65
CA TYR A 158 11.23 4.92 5.90
C TYR A 158 9.79 4.47 5.67
N TYR A 159 9.11 5.03 4.67
CA TYR A 159 7.76 4.64 4.29
C TYR A 159 7.66 3.16 3.85
N THR A 160 8.64 2.68 3.08
CA THR A 160 8.72 1.25 2.69
C THR A 160 8.82 0.34 3.91
N VAL A 161 9.65 0.72 4.90
CA VAL A 161 9.84 -0.08 6.11
C VAL A 161 8.60 -0.04 7.00
N GLU A 162 7.89 1.08 7.08
CA GLU A 162 6.58 1.14 7.73
C GLU A 162 5.57 0.19 7.08
N ARG A 163 5.38 0.26 5.75
CA ARG A 163 4.46 -0.62 5.02
C ARG A 163 4.77 -2.10 5.28
N PHE A 164 6.06 -2.44 5.27
CA PHE A 164 6.55 -3.75 5.65
C PHE A 164 6.15 -4.13 7.09
N LEU A 165 6.37 -3.26 8.07
CA LEU A 165 6.04 -3.53 9.47
C LEU A 165 4.53 -3.60 9.72
N ILE A 166 3.72 -2.82 9.01
CA ILE A 166 2.26 -2.93 9.03
C ILE A 166 1.82 -4.32 8.56
N ASP A 167 2.44 -4.85 7.51
CA ASP A 167 2.15 -6.22 7.09
C ASP A 167 2.64 -7.26 8.11
N ILE A 168 3.76 -7.02 8.80
CA ILE A 168 4.15 -7.85 9.95
C ILE A 168 3.09 -7.83 11.05
N ILE A 169 2.50 -6.67 11.36
CA ILE A 169 1.40 -6.56 12.33
C ILE A 169 0.19 -7.39 11.85
N LYS A 170 -0.24 -7.21 10.59
CA LYS A 170 -1.38 -7.93 10.01
C LYS A 170 -1.18 -9.44 10.01
N GLN A 171 0.01 -9.90 9.62
CA GLN A 171 0.29 -11.33 9.48
C GLN A 171 0.65 -12.00 10.80
N TYR A 172 1.43 -11.35 11.67
CA TYR A 172 2.00 -11.97 12.89
C TYR A 172 1.44 -11.40 14.20
N GLU A 173 0.42 -10.54 14.13
CA GLU A 173 -0.29 -9.95 15.27
C GLU A 173 0.66 -9.21 16.25
N GLN A 174 1.75 -8.63 15.73
CA GLN A 174 2.76 -7.91 16.51
C GLN A 174 2.35 -6.45 16.78
N ILE A 175 1.22 -6.25 17.47
CA ILE A 175 0.57 -4.93 17.64
C ILE A 175 1.49 -3.89 18.30
N ASN A 176 2.44 -4.32 19.14
CA ASN A 176 3.45 -3.46 19.77
C ASN A 176 4.37 -2.72 18.77
N LEU A 177 4.41 -3.14 17.50
CA LEU A 177 5.14 -2.44 16.46
C LEU A 177 4.51 -1.09 16.09
N LEU A 178 3.22 -0.85 16.36
CA LEU A 178 2.57 0.45 16.07
C LEU A 178 3.31 1.61 16.75
N ASP A 179 3.60 1.45 18.04
CA ASP A 179 4.30 2.47 18.83
C ASP A 179 5.71 2.70 18.31
N TRP A 180 6.40 1.61 17.96
CA TRP A 180 7.74 1.69 17.41
C TRP A 180 7.77 2.38 16.05
N ILE A 181 6.82 2.09 15.15
CA ILE A 181 6.71 2.78 13.86
C ILE A 181 6.48 4.27 14.10
N PHE A 182 5.53 4.61 14.97
CA PHE A 182 5.20 6.00 15.27
C PHE A 182 6.36 6.79 15.89
N GLU A 183 7.13 6.19 16.80
CA GLU A 183 8.25 6.87 17.46
C GLU A 183 9.51 6.91 16.60
N MET A 184 9.77 5.86 15.82
CA MET A 184 11.08 5.66 15.17
C MET A 184 11.07 5.83 13.66
N ILE A 185 9.93 5.69 12.99
CA ILE A 185 9.83 5.85 11.53
C ILE A 185 9.19 7.19 11.19
N ILE A 186 7.98 7.44 11.68
CA ILE A 186 7.17 8.61 11.28
C ILE A 186 7.93 9.94 11.38
N PRO A 187 8.67 10.26 12.45
CA PRO A 187 9.37 11.55 12.58
C PRO A 187 10.55 11.71 11.61
N ARG A 188 10.97 10.63 10.94
CA ARG A 188 12.09 10.62 9.99
C ARG A 188 11.64 10.69 8.53
N ILE A 189 10.33 10.67 8.28
CA ILE A 189 9.75 10.90 6.95
C ILE A 189 9.64 12.42 6.75
N GLU A 190 10.58 13.00 6.01
CA GLU A 190 10.62 14.45 5.79
C GLU A 190 9.73 14.92 4.63
N SER A 191 9.35 14.02 3.72
CA SER A 191 8.38 14.34 2.68
C SER A 191 7.00 14.51 3.29
N LYS A 192 6.42 15.71 3.23
CA LYS A 192 5.09 16.02 3.76
C LYS A 192 4.00 15.07 3.23
N PHE A 193 4.07 14.73 1.94
CA PHE A 193 3.15 13.79 1.31
C PHE A 193 3.31 12.35 1.85
N LEU A 194 4.54 11.82 1.90
CA LEU A 194 4.76 10.47 2.42
C LEU A 194 4.49 10.39 3.93
N TYR A 195 4.73 11.48 4.66
CA TYR A 195 4.43 11.58 6.09
C TYR A 195 2.93 11.45 6.35
N GLU A 196 2.10 12.10 5.53
CA GLU A 196 0.65 11.96 5.62
C GLU A 196 0.18 10.55 5.25
N LEU A 197 0.69 9.98 4.15
CA LEU A 197 0.36 8.60 3.76
C LEU A 197 0.72 7.60 4.85
N ALA A 198 1.89 7.77 5.47
CA ALA A 198 2.35 6.97 6.60
C ALA A 198 1.36 7.01 7.77
N LEU A 199 0.97 8.22 8.20
CA LEU A 199 -0.02 8.38 9.26
C LEU A 199 -1.37 7.76 8.89
N LEU A 200 -1.82 7.89 7.64
CA LEU A 200 -3.07 7.29 7.17
C LEU A 200 -3.02 5.76 7.18
N ASP A 201 -1.88 5.16 6.82
CA ASP A 201 -1.65 3.73 6.92
C ASP A 201 -1.69 3.27 8.39
N LEU A 202 -1.13 4.06 9.32
CA LEU A 202 -1.21 3.82 10.77
C LEU A 202 -2.63 3.95 11.33
N VAL A 203 -3.43 4.90 10.84
CA VAL A 203 -4.85 5.03 11.19
C VAL A 203 -5.61 3.77 10.78
N GLU A 204 -5.45 3.34 9.52
CA GLU A 204 -6.14 2.17 8.98
C GLU A 204 -5.84 0.92 9.80
N ILE A 205 -4.55 0.60 10.01
CA ILE A 205 -4.18 -0.60 10.78
C ILE A 205 -4.64 -0.52 12.23
N SER A 206 -4.61 0.67 12.86
CA SER A 206 -5.06 0.84 14.23
C SER A 206 -6.55 0.57 14.37
N ILE A 207 -7.37 1.03 13.42
CA ILE A 207 -8.81 0.76 13.42
C ILE A 207 -9.09 -0.73 13.18
N ILE A 208 -8.43 -1.34 12.20
CA ILE A 208 -8.57 -2.79 11.93
C ILE A 208 -8.21 -3.63 13.17
N MET A 209 -7.19 -3.21 13.92
CA MET A 209 -6.73 -3.87 15.15
C MET A 209 -7.48 -3.40 16.42
N GLN A 210 -8.54 -2.59 16.28
CA GLN A 210 -9.36 -2.04 17.37
C GLN A 210 -8.54 -1.26 18.42
N ARG A 211 -7.51 -0.53 17.97
CA ARG A 211 -6.68 0.38 18.76
C ARG A 211 -7.12 1.83 18.55
N TYR A 212 -8.36 2.14 18.93
CA TYR A 212 -8.98 3.44 18.68
C TYR A 212 -8.22 4.62 19.29
N GLU A 213 -7.61 4.46 20.47
CA GLU A 213 -6.78 5.52 21.08
C GLU A 213 -5.54 5.86 20.24
N LYS A 214 -4.94 4.86 19.58
CA LYS A 214 -3.81 5.07 18.65
C LYS A 214 -4.30 5.70 17.35
N ALA A 215 -5.43 5.24 16.83
CA ALA A 215 -6.06 5.87 15.66
C ALA A 215 -6.37 7.35 15.92
N GLU A 216 -6.94 7.70 17.08
CA GLU A 216 -7.19 9.08 17.50
C GLU A 216 -5.93 9.92 17.48
N LEU A 217 -4.84 9.42 18.08
CA LEU A 217 -3.53 10.07 18.06
C LEU A 217 -3.06 10.31 16.61
N TYR A 218 -3.11 9.30 15.74
CA TYR A 218 -2.61 9.44 14.38
C TYR A 218 -3.48 10.38 13.54
N ILE A 219 -4.81 10.34 13.70
CA ILE A 219 -5.72 11.30 13.05
C ILE A 219 -5.40 12.73 13.49
N PHE A 220 -5.12 12.96 14.77
CA PHE A 220 -4.68 14.28 15.24
C PHE A 220 -3.43 14.77 14.49
N TYR A 221 -2.43 13.91 14.27
CA TYR A 221 -1.24 14.28 13.50
C TYR A 221 -1.54 14.50 12.00
N VAL A 222 -2.48 13.75 11.41
CA VAL A 222 -2.95 14.02 10.04
C VAL A 222 -3.57 15.41 9.96
N LEU A 223 -4.50 15.73 10.85
CA LEU A 223 -5.18 17.03 10.87
C LEU A 223 -4.20 18.18 11.12
N LYS A 224 -3.19 17.98 11.97
CA LYS A 224 -2.12 18.95 12.15
C LYS A 224 -1.31 19.16 10.86
N ASN A 225 -0.98 18.09 10.13
CA ASN A 225 -0.30 18.20 8.84
C ASN A 225 -1.13 18.96 7.79
N ILE A 226 -2.46 18.78 7.84
CA ILE A 226 -3.43 19.52 7.02
C ILE A 226 -3.36 21.02 7.36
N ASP A 227 -3.41 21.37 8.65
CA ASP A 227 -3.33 22.76 9.12
C ASP A 227 -1.99 23.44 8.76
N ASP A 228 -0.91 22.66 8.63
CA ASP A 228 0.40 23.15 8.21
C ASP A 228 0.46 23.50 6.70
N TYR A 229 -0.59 23.26 5.90
CA TYR A 229 -0.63 23.74 4.51
C TYR A 229 -1.01 25.22 4.45
N PRO A 230 -0.36 26.03 3.59
CA PRO A 230 -0.80 27.39 3.33
C PRO A 230 -2.23 27.40 2.80
N LYS A 231 -3.06 28.38 3.21
CA LYS A 231 -4.43 28.53 2.68
C LYS A 231 -4.49 28.69 1.15
N SER A 232 -3.41 29.16 0.53
CA SER A 232 -3.28 29.21 -0.94
C SER A 232 -3.22 27.83 -1.61
N GLU A 233 -2.89 26.77 -0.85
CA GLU A 233 -2.81 25.38 -1.31
C GLU A 233 -4.07 24.60 -0.96
N MET A 234 -5.24 25.22 -1.10
CA MET A 234 -6.52 24.61 -0.71
C MET A 234 -6.79 23.27 -1.40
N TYR A 235 -6.28 23.08 -2.63
CA TYR A 235 -6.31 21.78 -3.30
C TYR A 235 -5.63 20.67 -2.48
N ASN A 236 -4.46 20.94 -1.88
CA ASN A 236 -3.73 19.96 -1.06
C ASN A 236 -4.54 19.65 0.21
N ILE A 237 -5.05 20.69 0.88
CA ILE A 237 -5.91 20.57 2.06
C ILE A 237 -7.11 19.66 1.78
N MET A 238 -7.85 19.92 0.70
CA MET A 238 -9.02 19.11 0.34
C MET A 238 -8.65 17.69 -0.05
N ASN A 239 -7.53 17.49 -0.76
CA ASN A 239 -7.06 16.15 -1.09
C ASN A 239 -6.67 15.35 0.17
N SER A 240 -6.04 15.99 1.14
CA SER A 240 -5.70 15.37 2.42
C SER A 240 -6.95 14.98 3.23
N PHE A 241 -7.94 15.88 3.33
CA PHE A 241 -9.23 15.53 3.93
C PHE A 241 -9.92 14.38 3.20
N LYS A 242 -9.93 14.40 1.86
CA LYS A 242 -10.50 13.33 1.05
C LYS A 242 -9.88 11.97 1.35
N GLN A 243 -8.55 11.90 1.50
CA GLN A 243 -7.86 10.66 1.84
C GLN A 243 -8.20 10.19 3.25
N LEU A 244 -8.22 11.10 4.22
CA LEU A 244 -8.62 10.80 5.60
C LEU A 244 -10.07 10.26 5.66
N VAL A 245 -11.02 10.97 5.03
CA VAL A 245 -12.44 10.60 4.98
C VAL A 245 -12.61 9.22 4.33
N LYS A 246 -11.91 8.96 3.23
CA LYS A 246 -11.97 7.67 2.53
C LYS A 246 -11.57 6.50 3.44
N ASN A 247 -10.55 6.68 4.28
CA ASN A 247 -10.09 5.65 5.20
C ASN A 247 -11.04 5.44 6.39
N LEU A 248 -11.91 6.41 6.67
CA LEU A 248 -12.79 6.43 7.84
C LEU A 248 -14.26 6.15 7.52
N LYS A 249 -14.67 6.24 6.26
CA LYS A 249 -16.07 6.14 5.80
C LYS A 249 -16.77 4.82 6.15
N TYR A 250 -16.05 3.70 6.18
CA TYR A 250 -16.65 2.36 6.31
C TYR A 250 -16.17 1.60 7.56
N VAL A 251 -15.65 2.32 8.54
CA VAL A 251 -15.07 1.70 9.74
C VAL A 251 -15.74 2.22 11.00
N GLU A 252 -15.79 1.36 12.02
CA GLU A 252 -16.24 1.75 13.35
C GLU A 252 -15.21 2.70 13.97
N ARG A 253 -15.71 3.76 14.61
CA ARG A 253 -14.90 4.86 15.17
C ARG A 253 -15.37 5.17 16.58
N SER A 254 -14.48 5.72 17.39
CA SER A 254 -14.86 6.22 18.71
C SER A 254 -15.51 7.60 18.60
N ASP A 255 -16.37 7.95 19.56
CA ASP A 255 -17.01 9.27 19.64
C ASP A 255 -15.98 10.42 19.61
N LYS A 256 -14.80 10.21 20.18
CA LYS A 256 -13.71 11.21 20.17
C LYS A 256 -13.17 11.46 18.76
N ILE A 257 -13.00 10.41 17.97
CA ILE A 257 -12.60 10.54 16.56
C ILE A 257 -13.68 11.32 15.80
N ASP A 258 -14.95 11.02 16.06
CA ASP A 258 -16.05 11.70 15.40
C ASP A 258 -16.11 13.19 15.76
N ILE A 259 -15.96 13.54 17.05
CA ILE A 259 -15.89 14.94 17.52
C ILE A 259 -14.77 15.70 16.80
N LEU A 260 -13.55 15.15 16.81
CA LEU A 260 -12.38 15.77 16.21
C LEU A 260 -12.57 16.05 14.70
N LEU A 261 -13.17 15.11 13.97
CA LEU A 261 -13.47 15.26 12.54
C LEU A 261 -14.59 16.28 12.29
N LYS A 262 -15.65 16.26 13.10
CA LYS A 262 -16.76 17.22 13.01
C LYS A 262 -16.24 18.64 13.21
N GLU A 263 -15.48 18.88 14.27
CA GLU A 263 -14.89 20.19 14.58
C GLU A 263 -14.02 20.70 13.43
N LYS A 264 -13.08 19.88 12.95
CA LYS A 264 -12.17 20.29 11.88
C LYS A 264 -12.85 20.50 10.53
N LEU A 265 -13.76 19.61 10.12
CA LEU A 265 -14.48 19.81 8.85
C LEU A 265 -15.36 21.06 8.90
N MET A 266 -16.01 21.34 10.03
CA MET A 266 -16.81 22.55 10.19
C MET A 266 -15.94 23.82 10.23
N GLU A 267 -14.78 23.80 10.89
CA GLU A 267 -13.81 24.90 10.89
C GLU A 267 -13.46 25.34 9.46
N TYR A 268 -13.12 24.38 8.59
CA TYR A 268 -12.81 24.66 7.19
C TYR A 268 -14.07 25.00 6.37
N GLY A 269 -15.21 24.34 6.65
CA GLY A 269 -16.48 24.57 5.94
C GLY A 269 -16.98 26.00 6.09
N GLU A 270 -16.79 26.58 7.26
CA GLU A 270 -17.17 27.96 7.56
C GLU A 270 -16.07 28.96 7.21
N GLY A 271 -14.79 28.56 7.30
CA GLY A 271 -13.63 29.46 7.14
C GLY A 271 -13.07 29.62 5.73
N VAL A 272 -13.51 28.83 4.75
CA VAL A 272 -13.11 28.96 3.33
C VAL A 272 -14.13 29.84 2.58
N ASP A 273 -13.69 30.69 1.66
CA ASP A 273 -14.61 31.56 0.89
C ASP A 273 -15.18 30.87 -0.35
N ASP A 274 -14.37 30.06 -1.02
CA ASP A 274 -14.72 29.41 -2.28
C ASP A 274 -15.85 28.39 -2.09
N THR A 275 -16.90 28.52 -2.91
CA THR A 275 -18.10 27.68 -2.84
C THR A 275 -17.81 26.22 -3.18
N ASP A 276 -16.90 25.94 -4.12
CA ASP A 276 -16.60 24.57 -4.55
C ASP A 276 -15.92 23.78 -3.44
N TYR A 277 -15.08 24.44 -2.63
CA TYR A 277 -14.48 23.82 -1.45
C TYR A 277 -15.49 23.63 -0.32
N LYS A 278 -16.43 24.57 -0.11
CA LYS A 278 -17.54 24.35 0.84
C LYS A 278 -18.38 23.14 0.46
N ILE A 279 -18.69 22.97 -0.83
CA ILE A 279 -19.43 21.81 -1.33
C ILE A 279 -18.65 20.52 -1.06
N GLN A 280 -17.34 20.49 -1.32
CA GLN A 280 -16.52 19.31 -1.01
C GLN A 280 -16.56 18.95 0.47
N ILE A 281 -16.54 19.94 1.36
CA ILE A 281 -16.63 19.71 2.81
C ILE A 281 -18.01 19.15 3.20
N VAL A 282 -19.10 19.63 2.59
CA VAL A 282 -20.43 19.03 2.76
C VAL A 282 -20.41 17.56 2.34
N GLU A 283 -19.79 17.24 1.21
CA GLU A 283 -19.66 15.85 0.74
C GLU A 283 -18.83 15.00 1.70
N PHE A 284 -17.76 15.55 2.30
CA PHE A 284 -16.98 14.84 3.32
C PHE A 284 -17.78 14.57 4.59
N LEU A 285 -18.58 15.55 5.06
CA LEU A 285 -19.47 15.37 6.20
C LEU A 285 -20.53 14.29 5.93
N GLU A 286 -21.11 14.30 4.72
CA GLU A 286 -22.06 13.28 4.28
C GLU A 286 -21.41 11.90 4.20
N ASP A 287 -20.21 11.80 3.63
CA ASP A 287 -19.45 10.56 3.53
C ASP A 287 -19.14 9.94 4.91
N LEU A 288 -18.89 10.78 5.92
CA LEU A 288 -18.70 10.34 7.31
C LEU A 288 -20.01 10.14 8.09
N GLN A 289 -21.16 10.29 7.42
CA GLN A 289 -22.50 10.15 7.98
C GLN A 289 -22.88 11.22 9.02
N TYR A 290 -22.28 12.42 8.94
CA TYR A 290 -22.66 13.58 9.75
C TYR A 290 -23.74 14.39 9.02
N ILE A 291 -24.88 13.74 8.78
CA ILE A 291 -25.94 14.22 7.88
C ILE A 291 -26.48 15.59 8.29
N GLU A 292 -26.68 15.82 9.59
CA GLU A 292 -27.22 17.09 10.10
C GLU A 292 -26.25 18.26 9.86
N LEU A 293 -24.96 18.05 10.14
CA LEU A 293 -23.93 19.05 9.89
C LEU A 293 -23.76 19.33 8.40
N ALA A 294 -23.75 18.27 7.58
CA ALA A 294 -23.71 18.39 6.12
C ALA A 294 -24.90 19.23 5.62
N TYR A 295 -26.12 18.95 6.09
CA TYR A 295 -27.32 19.68 5.72
C TYR A 295 -27.26 21.15 6.13
N LYS A 296 -26.87 21.45 7.37
CA LYS A 296 -26.74 22.81 7.89
C LYS A 296 -25.75 23.63 7.06
N LEU A 297 -24.59 23.06 6.76
CA LEU A 297 -23.59 23.73 5.93
C LEU A 297 -24.09 23.92 4.49
N ALA A 298 -24.75 22.91 3.90
CA ALA A 298 -25.33 23.00 2.57
C ALA A 298 -26.39 24.10 2.45
N LYS A 299 -27.27 24.25 3.45
CA LYS A 299 -28.24 25.36 3.50
C LYS A 299 -27.56 26.72 3.61
N LYS A 300 -26.54 26.87 4.46
CA LYS A 300 -25.77 28.12 4.56
C LYS A 300 -25.15 28.49 3.21
N VAL A 301 -24.57 27.52 2.50
CA VAL A 301 -24.04 27.72 1.15
C VAL A 301 -25.13 28.13 0.18
N GLN A 302 -26.30 27.47 0.22
CA GLN A 302 -27.43 27.80 -0.65
C GLN A 302 -27.91 29.24 -0.48
N LEU A 303 -28.08 29.69 0.78
CA LEU A 303 -28.56 31.03 1.11
C LEU A 303 -27.54 32.13 0.74
N GLY A 304 -26.24 31.80 0.79
CA GLY A 304 -25.17 32.73 0.41
C GLY A 304 -24.96 32.88 -1.11
N LEU A 305 -25.62 32.08 -1.95
CA LEU A 305 -25.44 32.11 -3.39
C LEU A 305 -26.42 33.06 -4.10
N PRO A 306 -25.97 33.85 -5.09
CA PRO A 306 -26.85 34.61 -5.97
C PRO A 306 -27.85 33.71 -6.70
N GLN A 307 -29.06 34.21 -6.98
CA GLN A 307 -30.13 33.43 -7.62
C GLN A 307 -29.78 32.95 -9.04
N ASP A 308 -28.88 33.65 -9.72
CA ASP A 308 -28.37 33.38 -11.06
C ASP A 308 -27.09 32.51 -11.06
N SER A 309 -26.62 32.08 -9.89
CA SER A 309 -25.43 31.24 -9.78
C SER A 309 -25.61 29.89 -10.48
N MET A 310 -24.67 29.54 -11.35
CA MET A 310 -24.62 28.22 -12.01
C MET A 310 -24.52 27.05 -11.02
N ARG A 311 -24.06 27.30 -9.79
CA ARG A 311 -23.92 26.29 -8.71
C ARG A 311 -25.20 26.10 -7.89
N LEU A 312 -26.18 27.00 -8.00
CA LEU A 312 -27.37 26.99 -7.14
C LEU A 312 -28.19 25.71 -7.29
N GLU A 313 -28.36 25.22 -8.53
CA GLU A 313 -29.11 24.00 -8.79
C GLU A 313 -28.41 22.76 -8.23
N SER A 314 -27.08 22.68 -8.30
CA SER A 314 -26.31 21.60 -7.67
C SER A 314 -26.45 21.63 -6.15
N VAL A 315 -26.39 22.80 -5.52
CA VAL A 315 -26.54 22.92 -4.06
C VAL A 315 -27.98 22.60 -3.62
N ARG A 316 -29.00 23.00 -4.38
CA ARG A 316 -30.39 22.61 -4.10
C ARG A 316 -30.59 21.08 -4.14
N LYS A 317 -29.98 20.41 -5.11
CA LYS A 317 -30.00 18.94 -5.19
C LYS A 317 -29.31 18.31 -3.97
N LEU A 318 -28.18 18.87 -3.56
CA LEU A 318 -27.44 18.44 -2.37
C LEU A 318 -28.29 18.57 -1.10
N VAL A 319 -28.92 19.74 -0.88
CA VAL A 319 -29.80 20.00 0.27
C VAL A 319 -30.99 19.04 0.29
N ARG A 320 -31.65 18.81 -0.86
CA ARG A 320 -32.76 17.83 -0.96
C ARG A 320 -32.31 16.41 -0.64
N ARG A 321 -31.14 15.99 -1.13
CA ARG A 321 -30.56 14.67 -0.84
C ARG A 321 -30.32 14.49 0.64
N LEU A 322 -29.69 15.48 1.28
CA LEU A 322 -29.37 15.46 2.70
C LEU A 322 -30.61 15.50 3.60
N HIS A 323 -31.63 16.29 3.23
CA HIS A 323 -32.91 16.32 3.94
C HIS A 323 -33.64 14.97 3.95
N ALA A 324 -33.51 14.20 2.87
CA ALA A 324 -34.13 12.88 2.74
C ALA A 324 -33.26 11.76 3.32
N ALA A 325 -32.01 12.03 3.71
CA ALA A 325 -31.09 11.02 4.21
C ALA A 325 -31.45 10.64 5.66
N PRO A 326 -31.35 9.35 6.04
CA PRO A 326 -31.60 8.92 7.41
C PRO A 326 -30.57 9.54 8.35
N ILE A 327 -31.02 10.16 9.44
CA ILE A 327 -30.16 10.72 10.47
C ILE A 327 -29.48 9.56 11.21
N SER A 328 -28.17 9.46 11.06
CA SER A 328 -27.32 8.41 11.62
C SER A 328 -26.57 8.82 12.88
N GLU A 329 -26.76 10.04 13.39
CA GLU A 329 -26.07 10.46 14.61
C GLU A 329 -26.56 9.65 15.81
N ASN A 330 -25.69 8.79 16.34
CA ASN A 330 -25.82 8.28 17.69
C ASN A 330 -25.89 9.51 18.61
N LYS A 331 -27.05 9.73 19.23
CA LYS A 331 -27.30 10.81 20.19
C LYS A 331 -26.35 10.68 21.40
N ALA A 332 -25.13 11.18 21.28
CA ALA A 332 -24.41 11.71 22.42
C ALA A 332 -24.97 13.13 22.64
N GLN A 333 -25.51 13.35 23.84
CA GLN A 333 -26.13 14.62 24.25
C GLN A 333 -25.19 15.81 24.03
N SER A 334 -25.30 16.49 22.88
CA SER A 334 -24.94 17.91 22.77
C SER A 334 -26.24 18.69 22.76
N SER A 335 -26.46 19.48 23.81
CA SER A 335 -27.57 20.41 23.98
C SER A 335 -27.46 21.56 22.95
N ILE A 336 -27.75 21.26 21.69
CA ILE A 336 -28.04 22.27 20.69
C ILE A 336 -29.57 22.25 20.60
N ASP A 337 -30.20 23.35 20.99
CA ASP A 337 -31.64 23.50 20.90
C ASP A 337 -32.02 23.66 19.42
N PHE A 338 -32.96 22.83 18.95
CA PHE A 338 -33.24 22.63 17.52
C PHE A 338 -34.47 23.41 17.02
N ASP A 339 -35.10 24.23 17.86
CA ASP A 339 -36.41 24.84 17.57
C ASP A 339 -36.34 26.28 17.00
N GLU A 340 -35.17 26.90 16.82
CA GLU A 340 -35.08 28.33 16.45
C GLU A 340 -35.03 28.65 14.94
N LEU A 341 -35.01 27.66 14.03
CA LEU A 341 -34.77 27.94 12.60
C LEU A 341 -35.98 27.74 11.67
N ASP A 342 -37.15 27.35 12.19
CA ASP A 342 -38.35 27.10 11.38
C ASP A 342 -39.49 28.13 11.61
N GLU A 343 -39.31 29.17 12.43
CA GLU A 343 -40.39 30.14 12.75
C GLU A 343 -40.34 31.51 12.03
N GLU A 344 -39.36 31.79 11.17
CA GLU A 344 -39.32 33.05 10.40
C GLU A 344 -39.57 32.83 8.90
N ASP A 345 -40.76 32.37 8.50
CA ASP A 345 -41.23 32.61 7.10
C ASP A 345 -42.75 32.58 6.89
N ASP A 346 -43.56 32.70 7.95
CA ASP A 346 -45.03 32.84 7.85
C ASP A 346 -45.52 34.13 8.53
N SER A 347 -44.96 35.28 8.15
CA SER A 347 -45.68 36.57 8.23
C SER A 347 -44.94 37.69 7.47
N VAL A 348 -45.43 38.04 6.27
CA VAL A 348 -45.85 39.40 5.82
C VAL A 348 -46.44 39.30 4.42
#